data_AF-A0A924WEI1-F1
#
_entry.id   AF-A0A924WEI1-F1
#
_cell.length_a   1.000
_cell.length_b   1.000
_cell.length_c   1.000
_cell.angle_alpha   90.00
_cell.angle_beta   90.00
_cell.angle_gamma   90.00
#
_symmetry.space_group_name_H-M   'P 1'
#
loop_
_entity.id
_entity.type
_entity.pdbx_description
1 polymer ?
#
loop_
_entity_poly.entity_id
_entity_poly.type
_entity_poly.pdbx_seq_one_letter_code
_entity_poly.pdbx_strand_id
1 'polypeptide(L)'
;MKSHHIFLFALAFMASCHSPEYFVQKGDYDKAINLYSSNIRYQEKGKINKKDLIGLESALGLAQRRDSAELAQLGADELLENWPRINKIHRQIQTRQGKVLALGTLQSKKGYAPAFTMIEAIDSLEADSRRQAAAYLYSHAQQLLAITDSTGQRQPARDAYYALRDLKANYFLYWENANTLIDSAYREGKAHILFETSVQDGVWDGRYFWKSTSLAESGVKNEWLAFYTDSTARPEFDFRAKCR
;
A
#
# COMPACT_ATOMS: atom_id res chain seq x y z
N MET A 1 47.90 -0.48 -18.32
CA MET A 1 46.85 -0.11 -17.34
C MET A 1 46.05 1.13 -17.77
N LYS A 2 45.46 1.17 -18.99
CA LYS A 2 44.69 2.32 -19.49
C LYS A 2 43.24 2.01 -19.89
N SER A 3 42.80 0.75 -19.76
CA SER A 3 41.46 0.29 -20.17
C SER A 3 40.40 0.45 -19.07
N HIS A 4 40.78 0.50 -17.79
CA HIS A 4 39.83 0.53 -16.67
C HIS A 4 39.18 1.89 -16.41
N HIS A 5 39.76 2.99 -16.88
CA HIS A 5 39.17 4.33 -16.73
C HIS A 5 38.05 4.62 -17.76
N ILE A 6 38.07 3.93 -18.91
CA ILE A 6 37.03 4.07 -19.93
C ILE A 6 35.74 3.35 -19.48
N PHE A 7 35.87 2.21 -18.80
CA PHE A 7 34.73 1.44 -18.30
C PHE A 7 34.00 2.16 -17.14
N LEU A 8 34.73 2.92 -16.31
CA LEU A 8 34.17 3.70 -15.20
C LEU A 8 33.44 4.98 -15.67
N PHE A 9 33.82 5.53 -16.83
CA PHE A 9 33.12 6.68 -17.43
C PHE A 9 31.84 6.28 -18.19
N ALA A 10 31.81 5.06 -18.76
CA ALA A 10 30.64 4.52 -19.47
C ALA A 10 29.46 4.19 -18.54
N LEU A 11 29.72 3.88 -17.26
CA LEU A 11 28.66 3.52 -16.30
C LEU A 11 27.88 4.75 -15.77
N ALA A 12 28.39 5.97 -15.96
CA ALA A 12 27.77 7.20 -15.47
C ALA A 12 26.62 7.74 -16.36
N PHE A 13 26.43 7.19 -17.56
CA PHE A 13 25.42 7.66 -18.53
C PHE A 13 24.07 6.92 -18.47
N MET A 14 23.89 5.95 -17.57
CA MET A 14 22.61 5.24 -17.43
C MET A 14 21.57 5.93 -16.54
N ALA A 15 21.85 7.14 -16.03
CA ALA A 15 20.82 7.98 -15.44
C ALA A 15 19.97 8.61 -16.55
N SER A 16 18.98 7.87 -17.06
CA SER A 16 18.02 8.44 -18.02
C SER A 16 17.16 9.49 -17.31
N CYS A 17 17.58 10.75 -17.40
CA CYS A 17 16.75 11.91 -17.09
C CYS A 17 15.64 12.01 -18.15
N HIS A 18 14.52 11.33 -17.90
CA HIS A 18 13.35 11.43 -18.76
C HIS A 18 12.68 12.81 -18.59
N SER A 19 12.20 13.38 -19.70
CA SER A 19 11.49 14.66 -19.67
C SER A 19 10.08 14.51 -19.09
N PRO A 20 9.47 15.59 -18.57
CA PRO A 20 8.08 15.55 -18.11
C PRO A 20 7.09 15.06 -19.20
N GLU A 21 7.31 15.42 -20.47
CA GLU A 21 6.47 15.03 -21.60
C GLU A 21 6.48 13.52 -21.84
N TYR A 22 7.63 12.86 -21.62
CA TYR A 22 7.74 11.42 -21.71
C TYR A 22 6.74 10.74 -20.75
N PHE A 23 6.63 11.23 -19.51
CA PHE A 23 5.70 10.66 -18.53
C PHE A 23 4.23 10.92 -18.89
N VAL A 24 3.91 12.08 -19.49
CA VAL A 24 2.57 12.32 -20.03
C VAL A 24 2.22 11.30 -21.11
N GLN A 25 3.14 11.03 -22.04
CA GLN A 25 2.93 10.05 -23.11
C GLN A 25 2.77 8.61 -22.58
N LYS A 26 3.39 8.30 -21.44
CA LYS A 26 3.25 7.00 -20.76
C LYS A 26 2.03 6.91 -19.84
N GLY A 27 1.25 7.98 -19.71
CA GLY A 27 0.10 8.03 -18.80
C GLY A 27 0.47 8.16 -17.32
N ASP A 28 1.75 8.40 -17.01
CA ASP A 28 2.23 8.65 -15.64
C ASP A 28 2.13 10.14 -15.31
N TYR A 29 0.89 10.61 -15.22
CA TYR A 29 0.59 12.03 -15.00
C TYR A 29 1.10 12.53 -13.66
N ASP A 30 1.18 11.66 -12.64
CA ASP A 30 1.74 12.02 -11.32
C ASP A 30 3.22 12.41 -11.42
N LYS A 31 4.04 11.61 -12.10
CA LYS A 31 5.45 11.96 -12.33
C LYS A 31 5.57 13.20 -13.20
N ALA A 32 4.77 13.33 -14.26
CA ALA A 32 4.78 14.51 -15.11
C ALA A 32 4.46 15.80 -14.32
N ILE A 33 3.40 15.80 -13.52
CA ILE A 33 3.01 16.94 -12.66
C ILE A 33 4.12 17.27 -11.66
N ASN A 34 4.75 16.26 -11.05
CA ASN A 34 5.86 16.48 -10.13
C ASN A 34 7.04 17.17 -10.81
N LEU A 35 7.43 16.71 -12.00
CA LEU A 35 8.55 17.27 -12.74
C LEU A 35 8.24 18.69 -13.24
N TYR A 36 7.07 18.93 -13.83
CA TYR A 36 6.68 20.29 -14.22
C TYR A 36 6.61 21.24 -13.03
N SER A 37 6.00 20.82 -11.91
CA SER A 37 5.92 21.64 -10.69
C SER A 37 7.32 21.92 -10.12
N SER A 38 8.23 20.95 -10.19
CA SER A 38 9.63 21.12 -9.80
C SER A 38 10.34 22.13 -10.71
N ASN A 39 10.23 21.97 -12.03
CA ASN A 39 10.81 22.89 -13.00
C ASN A 39 10.33 24.32 -12.78
N ILE A 40 9.03 24.51 -12.53
CA ILE A 40 8.42 25.82 -12.28
C ILE A 40 8.95 26.45 -10.98
N ARG A 41 9.13 25.66 -9.91
CA ARG A 41 9.65 26.16 -8.62
C ARG A 41 11.04 26.76 -8.72
N TYR A 42 11.89 26.28 -9.64
CA TYR A 42 13.24 26.82 -9.84
C TYR A 42 13.27 28.05 -10.75
N GLN A 43 12.12 28.50 -11.27
CA GLN A 43 12.03 29.64 -12.18
C GLN A 43 11.57 30.90 -11.45
N GLU A 44 12.01 32.06 -11.95
CA GLU A 44 11.60 33.36 -11.42
C GLU A 44 10.12 33.62 -11.72
N LYS A 45 9.37 34.10 -10.72
CA LYS A 45 7.95 34.46 -10.86
C LYS A 45 7.77 35.48 -11.99
N GLY A 46 6.75 35.29 -12.82
CA GLY A 46 6.47 36.14 -14.00
C GLY A 46 7.39 35.89 -15.20
N LYS A 47 8.41 35.02 -15.08
CA LYS A 47 9.30 34.61 -16.19
C LYS A 47 9.26 33.10 -16.43
N ILE A 48 8.18 32.45 -16.01
CA ILE A 48 8.03 31.00 -16.12
C ILE A 48 7.94 30.60 -17.60
N ASN A 49 8.59 29.49 -17.95
CA ASN A 49 8.57 28.90 -19.27
C ASN A 49 7.14 28.50 -19.63
N LYS A 50 6.64 29.06 -20.74
CA LYS A 50 5.29 28.77 -21.26
C LYS A 50 5.08 27.27 -21.50
N LYS A 51 6.11 26.54 -21.93
CA LYS A 51 6.02 25.09 -22.18
C LYS A 51 5.75 24.31 -20.89
N ASP A 52 6.41 24.67 -19.79
CA ASP A 52 6.19 24.01 -18.50
C ASP A 52 4.79 24.29 -17.95
N LEU A 53 4.28 25.52 -18.14
CA LEU A 53 2.91 25.87 -17.73
C LEU A 53 1.86 25.08 -18.52
N ILE A 54 1.98 25.02 -19.86
CA ILE A 54 1.09 24.24 -20.73
C ILE A 54 1.19 22.74 -20.38
N GLY A 55 2.41 22.26 -20.15
CA GLY A 55 2.66 20.88 -19.78
C GLY A 55 1.99 20.50 -18.46
N LEU A 56 2.09 21.36 -17.45
CA LEU A 56 1.42 21.19 -16.16
C LEU A 56 -0.10 21.21 -16.29
N GLU A 57 -0.65 22.18 -17.02
CA GLU A 57 -2.09 22.30 -17.31
C GLU A 57 -2.63 21.05 -17.97
N SER A 58 -1.96 20.58 -19.03
CA SER A 58 -2.34 19.39 -19.78
C SER A 58 -2.24 18.12 -18.93
N ALA A 59 -1.14 17.94 -18.19
CA ALA A 59 -0.95 16.76 -17.34
C ALA A 59 -2.01 16.68 -16.22
N LEU A 60 -2.35 17.80 -15.58
CA LEU A 60 -3.41 17.85 -14.58
C LEU A 60 -4.77 17.52 -15.18
N GLY A 61 -5.12 18.15 -16.31
CA GLY A 61 -6.41 17.92 -16.97
C GLY A 61 -6.57 16.49 -17.50
N LEU A 62 -5.49 15.85 -17.95
CA LEU A 62 -5.50 14.43 -18.31
C LEU A 62 -5.69 13.53 -17.09
N ALA A 63 -4.97 13.80 -15.99
CA ALA A 63 -5.11 13.04 -14.75
C ALA A 63 -6.54 13.12 -14.20
N GLN A 64 -7.12 14.32 -14.14
CA GLN A 64 -8.49 14.51 -13.64
C GLN A 64 -9.53 13.82 -14.51
N ARG A 65 -9.40 13.88 -15.84
CA ARG A 65 -10.33 13.15 -16.72
C ARG A 65 -10.29 11.64 -16.50
N ARG A 66 -9.09 11.07 -16.35
CA ARG A 66 -8.93 9.64 -16.05
C ARG A 66 -9.59 9.30 -14.72
N ASP A 67 -9.28 10.08 -13.69
CA ASP A 67 -9.78 9.83 -12.34
C ASP A 67 -11.31 10.00 -12.25
N SER A 68 -11.89 11.03 -12.90
CA SER A 68 -13.34 11.22 -12.96
C SER A 68 -14.04 10.08 -13.69
N ALA A 69 -13.44 9.53 -14.76
CA ALA A 69 -13.99 8.37 -15.46
C ALA A 69 -13.96 7.13 -14.56
N GLU A 70 -12.87 6.92 -13.82
CA GLU A 70 -12.75 5.80 -12.88
C GLU A 70 -13.72 5.92 -11.69
N LEU A 71 -13.88 7.13 -11.13
CA LEU A 71 -14.86 7.40 -10.07
C LEU A 71 -16.30 7.17 -10.56
N ALA A 72 -16.62 7.57 -11.79
CA ALA A 72 -17.95 7.33 -12.38
C ALA A 72 -18.24 5.83 -12.53
N GLN A 73 -17.24 5.03 -12.94
CA GLN A 73 -17.39 3.57 -13.03
C GLN A 73 -17.59 2.96 -11.64
N LEU A 74 -16.73 3.29 -10.68
CA LEU A 74 -16.80 2.73 -9.31
C LEU A 74 -18.09 3.12 -8.57
N GLY A 75 -18.62 4.31 -8.85
CA GLY A 75 -19.87 4.78 -8.28
C GLY A 75 -21.11 4.13 -8.89
N ALA A 76 -21.05 3.71 -10.16
CA ALA A 76 -22.18 3.08 -10.85
C ALA A 76 -22.49 1.67 -10.32
N ASP A 77 -21.47 0.95 -9.82
CA ASP A 77 -21.65 -0.41 -9.30
C ASP A 77 -22.25 -0.43 -7.89
N GLU A 78 -22.24 0.70 -7.17
CA GLU A 78 -22.72 0.86 -5.79
C GLU A 78 -22.17 -0.17 -4.77
N LEU A 79 -21.02 -0.78 -5.09
CA LEU A 79 -20.40 -1.81 -4.24
C LEU A 79 -19.60 -1.16 -3.11
N LEU A 80 -19.83 -1.61 -1.87
CA LEU A 80 -19.10 -1.11 -0.70
C LEU A 80 -17.59 -1.37 -0.77
N GLU A 81 -17.17 -2.45 -1.44
CA GLU A 81 -15.76 -2.79 -1.64
C GLU A 81 -15.00 -1.80 -2.54
N ASN A 82 -15.71 -0.93 -3.26
CA ASN A 82 -15.10 0.11 -4.08
C ASN A 82 -14.58 1.29 -3.24
N TRP A 83 -15.07 1.49 -2.00
CA TRP A 83 -14.73 2.65 -1.19
C TRP A 83 -13.22 2.85 -0.93
N PRO A 84 -12.43 1.81 -0.61
CA PRO A 84 -10.96 1.92 -0.55
C PRO A 84 -10.33 2.50 -1.83
N ARG A 85 -10.82 2.07 -3.01
CA ARG A 85 -10.31 2.54 -4.30
C ARG A 85 -10.76 3.97 -4.58
N ILE A 86 -12.03 4.30 -4.30
CA ILE A 86 -12.56 5.66 -4.41
C ILE A 86 -11.74 6.63 -3.55
N ASN A 87 -11.50 6.30 -2.27
CA ASN A 87 -10.70 7.15 -1.39
C ASN A 87 -9.27 7.33 -1.90
N LYS A 88 -8.64 6.27 -2.41
CA LYS A 88 -7.30 6.37 -3.02
C LYS A 88 -7.27 7.38 -4.17
N ILE A 89 -8.29 7.38 -5.03
CA ILE A 89 -8.39 8.34 -6.13
C ILE A 89 -8.60 9.77 -5.59
N HIS A 90 -9.50 9.97 -4.63
CA HIS A 90 -9.70 11.29 -4.01
C HIS A 90 -8.41 11.84 -3.39
N ARG A 91 -7.64 11.02 -2.66
CA ARG A 91 -6.34 11.42 -2.09
C ARG A 91 -5.33 11.80 -3.17
N GLN A 92 -5.32 11.10 -4.30
CA GLN A 92 -4.45 11.43 -5.43
C GLN A 92 -4.82 12.77 -6.07
N ILE A 93 -6.12 13.00 -6.32
CA ILE A 93 -6.63 14.28 -6.82
C ILE A 93 -6.25 15.39 -5.84
N GLN A 94 -6.57 15.24 -4.54
CA GLN A 94 -6.25 16.20 -3.49
C GLN A 94 -4.76 16.54 -3.49
N THR A 95 -3.89 15.52 -3.56
CA THR A 95 -2.43 15.70 -3.61
C THR A 95 -1.99 16.51 -4.84
N ARG A 96 -2.54 16.22 -6.02
CA ARG A 96 -2.20 16.96 -7.25
C ARG A 96 -2.68 18.41 -7.20
N GLN A 97 -3.93 18.63 -6.78
CA GLN A 97 -4.51 19.98 -6.68
C GLN A 97 -3.75 20.81 -5.64
N GLY A 98 -3.44 20.23 -4.46
CA GLY A 98 -2.63 20.90 -3.44
C GLY A 98 -1.24 21.29 -3.96
N LYS A 99 -0.59 20.43 -4.75
CA LYS A 99 0.70 20.75 -5.38
C LYS A 99 0.61 21.94 -6.33
N VAL A 100 -0.42 21.98 -7.17
CA VAL A 100 -0.62 23.05 -8.16
C VAL A 100 -1.01 24.36 -7.47
N LEU A 101 -1.93 24.31 -6.51
CA LEU A 101 -2.35 25.48 -5.72
C LEU A 101 -1.19 26.09 -4.94
N ALA A 102 -0.29 25.27 -4.39
CA ALA A 102 0.90 25.74 -3.68
C ALA A 102 1.89 26.53 -4.55
N LEU A 103 1.80 26.44 -5.88
CA LEU A 103 2.63 27.26 -6.78
C LEU A 103 2.14 28.72 -6.87
N GLY A 104 0.90 28.99 -6.43
CA GLY A 104 0.30 30.32 -6.45
C GLY A 104 -0.02 30.81 -7.87
N THR A 105 -0.04 32.13 -8.06
CA THR A 105 -0.32 32.74 -9.37
C THR A 105 0.81 32.44 -10.35
N LEU A 106 0.47 31.74 -11.44
CA LEU A 106 1.41 31.32 -12.47
C LEU A 106 1.24 32.17 -13.74
N GLN A 107 2.33 32.77 -14.22
CA GLN A 107 2.33 33.50 -15.47
C GLN A 107 3.70 33.42 -16.17
N SER A 108 3.66 33.27 -17.49
CA SER A 108 4.85 33.34 -18.34
C SER A 108 5.25 34.78 -18.65
N LYS A 109 6.48 34.97 -19.14
CA LYS A 109 6.99 36.29 -19.60
C LYS A 109 6.11 36.96 -20.66
N LYS A 110 5.39 36.18 -21.47
CA LYS A 110 4.50 36.68 -22.54
C LYS A 110 3.03 36.75 -22.11
N GLY A 111 2.75 36.68 -20.81
CA GLY A 111 1.42 36.87 -20.26
C GLY A 111 0.52 35.63 -20.19
N TYR A 112 0.92 34.49 -20.77
CA TYR A 112 0.15 33.25 -20.67
C TYR A 112 0.07 32.78 -19.20
N ALA A 113 -1.15 32.51 -18.74
CA ALA A 113 -1.47 31.94 -17.44
C ALA A 113 -2.31 30.66 -17.67
N PRO A 114 -1.99 29.54 -17.00
CA PRO A 114 -2.73 28.29 -17.16
C PRO A 114 -4.11 28.37 -16.49
N ALA A 115 -5.11 27.73 -17.09
CA ALA A 115 -6.45 27.55 -16.56
C ALA A 115 -6.62 26.10 -16.08
N PHE A 116 -6.29 25.85 -14.82
CA PHE A 116 -6.46 24.53 -14.24
C PHE A 116 -7.94 24.21 -14.04
N THR A 117 -8.41 23.12 -14.64
CA THR A 117 -9.65 22.48 -14.20
C THR A 117 -9.38 21.89 -12.82
N MET A 118 -10.27 22.09 -11.86
CA MET A 118 -10.16 21.54 -10.51
C MET A 118 -11.43 20.78 -10.20
N ILE A 119 -11.30 19.64 -9.53
CA ILE A 119 -12.41 18.93 -8.90
C ILE A 119 -12.76 19.69 -7.63
N GLU A 120 -13.99 20.18 -7.60
CA GLU A 120 -14.54 20.95 -6.50
C GLU A 120 -14.74 20.07 -5.26
N ALA A 121 -14.68 20.69 -4.07
CA ALA A 121 -14.93 20.04 -2.78
C ALA A 121 -14.11 18.76 -2.53
N ILE A 122 -12.92 18.61 -3.17
CA ILE A 122 -12.12 17.39 -3.07
C ILE A 122 -11.78 17.00 -1.63
N ASP A 123 -11.58 17.97 -0.74
CA ASP A 123 -11.31 17.71 0.67
C ASP A 123 -12.49 17.05 1.39
N SER A 124 -13.72 17.44 1.04
CA SER A 124 -14.93 16.82 1.59
C SER A 124 -15.14 15.42 1.01
N LEU A 125 -14.96 15.27 -0.31
CA LEU A 125 -15.04 13.98 -1.00
C LEU A 125 -14.01 12.97 -0.45
N GLU A 126 -12.78 13.42 -0.21
CA GLU A 126 -11.74 12.61 0.44
C GLU A 126 -12.18 12.20 1.84
N ALA A 127 -12.59 13.15 2.68
CA ALA A 127 -13.00 12.87 4.05
C ALA A 127 -14.17 11.86 4.14
N ASP A 128 -15.17 12.01 3.27
CA ASP A 128 -16.32 11.11 3.24
C ASP A 128 -15.95 9.72 2.74
N SER A 129 -15.26 9.63 1.60
CA SER A 129 -14.78 8.34 1.07
C SER A 129 -13.83 7.63 2.03
N ARG A 130 -13.03 8.37 2.82
CA ARG A 130 -12.15 7.81 3.85
C ARG A 130 -12.93 7.12 4.96
N ARG A 131 -14.02 7.75 5.43
CA ARG A 131 -14.92 7.15 6.43
C ARG A 131 -15.62 5.90 5.87
N GLN A 132 -16.09 5.97 4.63
CA GLN A 132 -16.75 4.82 4.00
C GLN A 132 -15.80 3.64 3.78
N ALA A 133 -14.57 3.89 3.35
CA ALA A 133 -13.55 2.86 3.20
C ALA A 133 -13.22 2.18 4.54
N ALA A 134 -13.09 2.96 5.62
CA ALA A 134 -12.88 2.43 6.95
C ALA A 134 -14.07 1.60 7.46
N ALA A 135 -15.30 2.09 7.26
CA ALA A 135 -16.51 1.36 7.60
C ALA A 135 -16.61 0.03 6.85
N TYR A 136 -16.32 0.03 5.54
CA TYR A 136 -16.26 -1.19 4.74
C TYR A 136 -15.24 -2.19 5.30
N LEU A 137 -13.97 -1.78 5.46
CA LEU A 137 -12.90 -2.66 5.93
C LEU A 137 -13.20 -3.27 7.31
N TYR A 138 -13.78 -2.47 8.21
CA TYR A 138 -14.20 -2.93 9.53
C TYR A 138 -15.32 -3.98 9.43
N SER A 139 -16.40 -3.66 8.71
CA SER A 139 -17.54 -4.57 8.55
C SER A 139 -17.15 -5.87 7.83
N HIS A 140 -16.29 -5.78 6.82
CA HIS A 140 -15.74 -6.92 6.10
C HIS A 140 -14.91 -7.83 7.02
N ALA A 141 -14.05 -7.24 7.86
CA ALA A 141 -13.27 -8.02 8.82
C ALA A 141 -14.14 -8.76 9.85
N GLN A 142 -15.24 -8.14 10.30
CA GLN A 142 -16.21 -8.79 11.19
C GLN A 142 -16.88 -9.99 10.50
N GLN A 143 -17.26 -9.85 9.23
CA GLN A 143 -17.82 -10.96 8.44
C GLN A 143 -16.82 -12.12 8.30
N LEU A 144 -15.57 -11.81 7.98
CA LEU A 144 -14.51 -12.81 7.86
C LEU A 144 -14.27 -13.56 9.18
N LEU A 145 -14.29 -12.87 10.32
CA LEU A 145 -14.19 -13.52 11.64
C LEU A 145 -15.38 -14.43 11.92
N ALA A 146 -16.60 -14.01 11.57
CA ALA A 146 -17.78 -14.87 11.70
C ALA A 146 -17.69 -16.15 10.82
N ILE A 147 -17.05 -16.06 9.65
CA ILE A 147 -16.76 -17.24 8.81
C ILE A 147 -15.77 -18.16 9.53
N THR A 148 -14.70 -17.61 10.12
CA THR A 148 -13.77 -18.41 10.93
C THR A 148 -14.47 -19.10 12.10
N ASP A 149 -15.31 -18.39 12.85
CA ASP A 149 -16.03 -18.93 14.00
C ASP A 149 -16.97 -20.07 13.61
N SER A 150 -17.62 -19.97 12.44
CA SER A 150 -18.59 -20.97 11.97
C SER A 150 -17.96 -22.17 11.25
N THR A 151 -16.81 -21.99 10.60
CA THR A 151 -16.18 -23.03 9.76
C THR A 151 -14.91 -23.62 10.35
N GLY A 152 -14.30 -22.97 11.34
CA GLY A 152 -12.97 -23.29 11.85
C GLY A 152 -11.84 -22.97 10.86
N GLN A 153 -12.13 -22.35 9.71
CA GLN A 153 -11.11 -21.99 8.73
C GLN A 153 -10.29 -20.80 9.21
N ARG A 154 -8.97 -20.88 9.07
CA ARG A 154 -8.03 -19.84 9.52
C ARG A 154 -7.84 -18.71 8.51
N GLN A 155 -7.97 -19.00 7.22
CA GLN A 155 -7.70 -18.01 6.17
C GLN A 155 -8.58 -16.75 6.31
N PRO A 156 -9.90 -16.86 6.59
CA PRO A 156 -10.72 -15.67 6.81
C PRO A 156 -10.21 -14.80 7.97
N ALA A 157 -9.78 -15.38 9.09
CA ALA A 157 -9.18 -14.61 10.19
C ALA A 157 -7.87 -13.89 9.76
N ARG A 158 -7.05 -14.49 8.90
CA ARG A 158 -5.86 -13.82 8.35
C ARG A 158 -6.23 -12.64 7.46
N ASP A 159 -7.25 -12.82 6.62
CA ASP A 159 -7.75 -11.77 5.74
C ASP A 159 -8.36 -10.62 6.57
N ALA A 160 -9.09 -10.95 7.64
CA ALA A 160 -9.64 -9.96 8.58
C ALA A 160 -8.53 -9.15 9.26
N TYR A 161 -7.45 -9.82 9.68
CA TYR A 161 -6.29 -9.16 10.26
C TYR A 161 -5.69 -8.13 9.29
N TYR A 162 -5.46 -8.50 8.02
CA TYR A 162 -4.91 -7.56 7.04
C TYR A 162 -5.87 -6.42 6.70
N ALA A 163 -7.19 -6.68 6.61
CA ALA A 163 -8.18 -5.63 6.39
C ALA A 163 -8.19 -4.59 7.52
N LEU A 164 -8.13 -5.03 8.78
CA LEU A 164 -8.07 -4.14 9.94
C LEU A 164 -6.72 -3.40 10.05
N ARG A 165 -5.62 -4.07 9.66
CA ARG A 165 -4.31 -3.44 9.54
C ARG A 165 -4.30 -2.34 8.47
N ASP A 166 -4.95 -2.58 7.34
CA ASP A 166 -5.13 -1.59 6.26
C ASP A 166 -5.97 -0.41 6.75
N LEU A 167 -7.10 -0.68 7.41
CA LEU A 167 -7.94 0.32 8.06
C LEU A 167 -7.09 1.26 8.93
N LYS A 168 -6.28 0.70 9.83
CA LYS A 168 -5.46 1.49 10.75
C LYS A 168 -4.35 2.27 10.09
N ALA A 169 -3.66 1.65 9.13
CA ALA A 169 -2.50 2.25 8.49
C ALA A 169 -2.90 3.38 7.52
N ASN A 170 -4.00 3.21 6.80
CA ASN A 170 -4.35 4.08 5.68
C ASN A 170 -5.52 5.02 5.95
N TYR A 171 -6.36 4.75 6.96
CA TYR A 171 -7.58 5.51 7.20
C TYR A 171 -7.65 6.07 8.63
N PHE A 172 -7.78 5.24 9.66
CA PHE A 172 -7.94 5.73 11.04
C PHE A 172 -7.19 4.86 12.03
N LEU A 173 -6.23 5.47 12.74
CA LEU A 173 -5.46 4.78 13.78
C LEU A 173 -6.35 4.18 14.87
N TYR A 174 -7.46 4.86 15.18
CA TYR A 174 -8.49 4.42 16.12
C TYR A 174 -9.84 4.39 15.40
N TRP A 175 -10.45 3.20 15.35
CA TRP A 175 -11.79 2.99 14.78
C TRP A 175 -12.48 1.89 15.58
N GLU A 176 -13.56 2.25 16.27
CA GLU A 176 -14.33 1.35 17.14
C GLU A 176 -13.42 0.45 18.00
N ASN A 177 -13.65 -0.87 17.99
CA ASN A 177 -12.86 -1.86 18.69
C ASN A 177 -11.85 -2.59 17.77
N ALA A 178 -11.43 -1.99 16.66
CA ALA A 178 -10.58 -2.63 15.64
C ALA A 178 -9.30 -3.25 16.23
N ASN A 179 -8.72 -2.68 17.28
CA ASN A 179 -7.56 -3.27 17.98
C ASN A 179 -7.87 -4.66 18.55
N THR A 180 -9.01 -4.80 19.19
CA THR A 180 -9.47 -6.07 19.77
C THR A 180 -9.73 -7.09 18.66
N LEU A 181 -10.33 -6.65 17.54
CA LEU A 181 -10.56 -7.53 16.40
C LEU A 181 -9.24 -7.95 15.73
N ILE A 182 -8.23 -7.09 15.68
CA ILE A 182 -6.88 -7.44 15.18
C ILE A 182 -6.28 -8.55 16.04
N ASP A 183 -6.35 -8.41 17.37
CA ASP A 183 -5.81 -9.42 18.28
C ASP A 183 -6.56 -10.75 18.16
N SER A 184 -7.88 -10.69 18.03
CA SER A 184 -8.73 -11.87 17.78
C SER A 184 -8.36 -12.54 16.45
N ALA A 185 -8.36 -11.79 15.35
CA ALA A 185 -8.02 -12.27 14.02
C ALA A 185 -6.62 -12.88 13.97
N TYR A 186 -5.65 -12.24 14.64
CA TYR A 186 -4.29 -12.75 14.76
C TYR A 186 -4.25 -14.09 15.51
N ARG A 187 -4.99 -14.23 16.61
CA ARG A 187 -5.06 -15.47 17.38
C ARG A 187 -5.72 -16.59 16.57
N GLU A 188 -6.88 -16.34 15.99
CA GLU A 188 -7.63 -17.35 15.23
C GLU A 188 -6.93 -17.74 13.92
N GLY A 189 -6.15 -16.83 13.32
CA GLY A 189 -5.39 -17.09 12.11
C GLY A 189 -4.15 -17.98 12.30
N LYS A 190 -3.69 -18.19 13.54
CA LYS A 190 -2.50 -19.00 13.84
C LYS A 190 -2.78 -20.48 13.71
N ALA A 191 -1.87 -21.18 13.03
CA ALA A 191 -1.76 -22.63 13.11
C ALA A 191 -0.72 -23.01 14.16
N HIS A 192 -1.07 -23.97 15.01
CA HIS A 192 -0.25 -24.44 16.12
C HIS A 192 0.31 -25.83 15.79
N ILE A 193 1.63 -25.92 15.69
CA ILE A 193 2.34 -27.11 15.24
C ILE A 193 3.15 -27.66 16.42
N LEU A 194 2.87 -28.90 16.82
CA LEU A 194 3.65 -29.62 17.81
C LEU A 194 4.72 -30.48 17.14
N PHE A 195 5.97 -30.33 17.53
CA PHE A 195 7.05 -31.25 17.18
C PHE A 195 7.15 -32.36 18.23
N GLU A 196 6.89 -33.60 17.81
CA GLU A 196 6.96 -34.78 18.66
C GLU A 196 8.31 -35.48 18.49
N THR A 197 9.00 -35.76 19.60
CA THR A 197 10.22 -36.57 19.58
C THR A 197 9.91 -38.06 19.62
N SER A 198 10.46 -38.80 18.67
CA SER A 198 10.45 -40.27 18.66
C SER A 198 11.49 -40.82 19.62
N VAL A 199 11.07 -41.59 20.63
CA VAL A 199 11.98 -42.28 21.58
C VAL A 199 12.67 -43.49 20.93
N GLN A 200 12.16 -43.99 19.80
CA GLN A 200 12.62 -45.26 19.19
C GLN A 200 14.03 -45.20 18.59
N ASP A 201 14.52 -44.02 18.21
CA ASP A 201 15.80 -43.85 17.50
C ASP A 201 16.89 -43.17 18.34
N GLY A 202 16.70 -43.11 19.66
CA GLY A 202 17.75 -42.62 20.58
C GLY A 202 18.03 -41.11 20.50
N VAL A 203 17.07 -40.29 20.05
CA VAL A 203 17.25 -38.83 19.99
C VAL A 203 16.54 -38.11 21.12
N TRP A 204 17.35 -37.32 21.81
CA TRP A 204 17.05 -36.43 22.93
C TRP A 204 16.20 -35.25 22.49
N ASP A 205 15.10 -34.97 23.21
CA ASP A 205 14.48 -33.66 23.47
C ASP A 205 14.24 -32.72 22.24
N GLY A 206 12.99 -32.30 22.03
CA GLY A 206 12.58 -31.44 20.90
C GLY A 206 13.36 -30.13 20.77
N ARG A 207 14.02 -29.67 21.84
CA ARG A 207 14.97 -28.55 21.81
C ARG A 207 16.19 -28.80 20.88
N TYR A 208 16.56 -30.06 20.64
CA TYR A 208 17.67 -30.40 19.74
C TYR A 208 17.29 -30.35 18.26
N PHE A 209 16.00 -30.41 17.89
CA PHE A 209 15.56 -30.33 16.49
C PHE A 209 15.98 -29.02 15.82
N TRP A 210 15.70 -27.88 16.46
CA TRP A 210 16.10 -26.57 15.96
C TRP A 210 17.62 -26.37 15.98
N LYS A 211 18.30 -27.03 16.92
CA LYS A 211 19.77 -27.01 17.01
C LYS A 211 20.44 -27.85 15.91
N SER A 212 19.82 -28.95 15.46
CA SER A 212 20.38 -29.89 14.48
C SER A 212 20.01 -29.57 13.02
N THR A 213 18.89 -28.89 12.78
CA THR A 213 18.46 -28.55 11.42
C THR A 213 19.06 -27.25 10.87
N SER A 214 19.86 -26.51 11.66
CA SER A 214 20.29 -25.14 11.35
C SER A 214 19.14 -24.15 11.08
N LEU A 215 17.89 -24.60 11.22
CA LEU A 215 16.71 -23.77 11.29
C LEU A 215 16.66 -23.24 12.72
N ALA A 216 17.04 -21.98 12.92
CA ALA A 216 16.61 -21.33 14.15
C ALA A 216 15.06 -21.36 14.19
N GLU A 217 14.44 -21.39 15.38
CA GLU A 217 13.00 -21.06 15.50
C GLU A 217 12.69 -19.71 14.82
N SER A 218 13.68 -18.82 14.77
CA SER A 218 13.65 -17.54 14.05
C SER A 218 13.96 -17.62 12.54
N GLY A 219 14.27 -18.79 12.01
CA GLY A 219 14.58 -19.06 10.60
C GLY A 219 13.34 -19.37 9.75
N VAL A 220 12.29 -19.92 10.36
CA VAL A 220 10.95 -20.05 9.76
C VAL A 220 10.09 -18.89 10.25
N LYS A 221 10.39 -17.66 9.81
CA LYS A 221 9.55 -16.49 10.12
C LYS A 221 8.26 -16.56 9.31
N ASN A 222 7.25 -17.20 9.87
CA ASN A 222 5.89 -17.11 9.38
C ASN A 222 5.00 -16.59 10.51
N GLU A 223 4.37 -15.42 10.31
CA GLU A 223 3.53 -14.78 11.33
C GLU A 223 2.31 -15.61 11.74
N TRP A 224 1.94 -16.59 10.90
CA TRP A 224 0.77 -17.46 11.06
C TRP A 224 1.08 -18.84 11.62
N LEU A 225 2.36 -19.17 11.88
CA LEU A 225 2.75 -20.45 12.45
C LEU A 225 3.31 -20.25 13.85
N ALA A 226 2.81 -21.02 14.80
CA ALA A 226 3.35 -21.11 16.14
C ALA A 226 3.83 -22.56 16.35
N PHE A 227 5.10 -22.72 16.69
CA PHE A 227 5.72 -24.01 16.91
C PHE A 227 5.85 -24.31 18.40
N TYR A 228 5.66 -25.57 18.76
CA TYR A 228 5.68 -26.07 20.13
C TYR A 228 6.46 -27.38 20.21
N THR A 229 7.11 -27.60 21.35
CA THR A 229 7.79 -28.87 21.69
C THR A 229 7.19 -29.53 22.94
N ASP A 230 6.41 -28.78 23.73
CA ASP A 230 5.67 -29.24 24.89
C ASP A 230 4.23 -29.57 24.51
N SER A 231 3.85 -30.84 24.65
CA SER A 231 2.50 -31.33 24.35
C SER A 231 1.43 -30.85 25.35
N THR A 232 1.84 -30.31 26.50
CA THR A 232 0.93 -29.75 27.53
C THR A 232 0.70 -28.25 27.39
N ALA A 233 1.45 -27.58 26.50
CA ALA A 233 1.34 -26.13 26.29
C ALA A 233 -0.05 -25.69 25.82
N ARG A 234 -0.82 -26.59 25.19
CA ARG A 234 -2.17 -26.36 24.67
C ARG A 234 -2.98 -27.66 24.69
N PRO A 235 -4.33 -27.57 24.78
CA PRO A 235 -5.19 -28.76 24.69
C PRO A 235 -5.14 -29.40 23.30
N GLU A 236 -5.01 -28.59 22.24
CA GLU A 236 -5.04 -29.05 20.85
C GLU A 236 -4.00 -28.34 19.98
N PHE A 237 -3.53 -29.09 18.98
CA PHE A 237 -2.59 -28.68 17.94
C PHE A 237 -3.14 -29.06 16.58
N ASP A 238 -2.89 -28.22 15.58
CA ASP A 238 -3.36 -28.39 14.22
C ASP A 238 -2.56 -29.43 13.45
N PHE A 239 -1.26 -29.46 13.71
CA PHE A 239 -0.35 -30.39 13.09
C PHE A 239 0.60 -30.96 14.14
N ARG A 240 0.92 -32.25 13.97
CA ARG A 240 1.94 -32.95 14.73
C ARG A 240 3.02 -33.39 13.76
N ALA A 241 4.20 -32.81 13.89
CA ALA A 241 5.35 -33.13 13.09
C ALA A 241 6.26 -34.08 13.88
N LYS A 242 6.59 -35.23 13.29
CA LYS A 242 7.52 -36.20 13.89
C LYS A 242 8.89 -36.02 13.29
N CYS A 243 9.90 -35.87 14.14
CA CYS A 243 11.29 -35.95 13.70
C CYS A 243 11.64 -37.43 13.49
N ARG A 244 12.03 -37.78 12.25
CA ARG A 244 12.69 -39.05 11.92
C ARG A 244 14.19 -38.82 11.85
#